data_AF-A0A2D4FNA7-F1
#
_entry.id   AF-A0A2D4FNA7-F1
#
_cell.length_a   1.000
_cell.length_b   1.000
_cell.length_c   1.000
_cell.angle_alpha   90.00
_cell.angle_beta   90.00
_cell.angle_gamma   90.00
#
_symmetry.space_group_name_H-M   'P 1'
#
loop_
_entity.id
_entity.type
_entity.pdbx_description
1 polymer ?
#
loop_
_entity_poly.entity_id
_entity_poly.type
_entity_poly.pdbx_seq_one_letter_code
_entity_poly.pdbx_strand_id
1 'polypeptide(L)'
;MKKICKRPCILILDSLKASSVKNTVQVLREYLEAEWEAKRKTCREFSKSTMEDFYPRVPKQNNNSDCGIYLLQYVETFFQNPIINFELPVHLEQWFPPHLVRRKREQIRDLILQLHFQQQSGSKS
;
A
#
# COMPACT_ATOMS: atom_id res chain seq x y z
N MET A 1 2.39 16.96 23.90
CA MET A 1 1.86 15.84 23.08
C MET A 1 1.92 16.24 21.62
N LYS A 2 2.50 15.44 20.72
CA LYS A 2 2.44 15.72 19.27
C LYS A 2 0.99 15.52 18.80
N LYS A 3 0.42 16.51 18.12
CA LYS A 3 -0.93 16.45 17.58
C LYS A 3 -0.95 15.47 16.40
N ILE A 4 -1.86 14.50 16.42
CA ILE A 4 -2.04 13.56 15.31
C ILE A 4 -2.89 14.24 14.23
N CYS A 5 -2.40 14.31 12.99
CA CYS A 5 -3.15 14.78 11.83
C CYS A 5 -3.83 13.60 11.14
N LYS A 6 -5.16 13.64 11.01
CA LYS A 6 -5.95 12.69 10.21
C LYS A 6 -6.68 13.46 9.12
N ARG A 7 -6.76 12.91 7.91
CA ARG A 7 -7.49 13.50 6.77
C ARG A 7 -7.88 12.42 5.74
N PRO A 8 -8.97 12.61 4.98
CA PRO A 8 -9.21 11.81 3.78
C PRO A 8 -8.08 12.05 2.77
N CYS A 9 -7.44 10.99 2.31
CA CYS A 9 -6.35 11.09 1.34
C CYS A 9 -6.14 9.78 0.58
N ILE A 10 -5.41 9.86 -0.53
CA ILE A 10 -4.90 8.71 -1.28
C ILE A 10 -3.39 8.66 -1.08
N LEU A 11 -2.89 7.59 -0.46
CA LEU A 11 -1.45 7.36 -0.30
C LEU A 11 -0.89 6.57 -1.47
N ILE A 12 0.18 7.07 -2.07
CA ILE A 12 0.89 6.41 -3.17
C ILE A 12 2.22 5.89 -2.64
N LEU A 13 2.28 4.58 -2.42
CA LEU A 13 3.47 3.88 -1.97
C LEU A 13 4.16 3.25 -3.18
N ASP A 14 5.25 3.86 -3.62
CA ASP A 14 5.92 3.51 -4.87
C ASP A 14 7.42 3.37 -4.65
N SER A 15 7.99 2.22 -4.99
CA SER A 15 9.42 1.93 -4.86
C SER A 15 10.29 2.51 -5.98
N LEU A 16 9.74 2.90 -7.14
CA LEU A 16 10.46 3.34 -8.35
C LEU A 16 10.17 4.77 -8.82
N LYS A 17 8.97 5.30 -8.54
CA LYS A 17 8.36 6.50 -9.18
C LYS A 17 7.80 6.19 -10.57
N ALA A 18 6.56 5.74 -10.64
CA ALA A 18 5.78 5.56 -11.85
C ALA A 18 5.31 6.92 -12.41
N SER A 19 5.28 7.02 -13.74
CA SER A 19 4.87 8.23 -14.47
C SER A 19 3.35 8.41 -14.58
N SER A 20 2.57 7.34 -14.44
CA SER A 20 1.11 7.31 -14.68
C SER A 20 0.23 7.57 -13.45
N VAL A 21 0.83 7.88 -12.29
CA VAL A 21 0.11 7.94 -11.00
C VAL A 21 -1.04 8.95 -10.99
N LYS A 22 -0.90 10.09 -11.67
CA LYS A 22 -1.95 11.12 -11.72
C LYS A 22 -3.27 10.60 -12.30
N ASN A 23 -3.20 9.75 -13.34
CA ASN A 23 -4.38 9.15 -13.95
C ASN A 23 -5.03 8.17 -12.96
N THR A 24 -4.24 7.29 -12.34
CA THR A 24 -4.74 6.34 -11.33
C THR A 24 -5.47 7.04 -10.17
N VAL A 25 -4.92 8.13 -9.65
CA VAL A 25 -5.56 8.89 -8.55
C VAL A 25 -6.91 9.46 -8.99
N GLN A 26 -6.99 10.00 -10.22
CA GLN A 26 -8.24 10.55 -10.73
C GLN A 26 -9.32 9.46 -10.87
N VAL A 27 -8.97 8.32 -11.45
CA VAL A 27 -9.88 7.16 -11.56
C VAL A 27 -10.34 6.67 -10.19
N LEU A 28 -9.46 6.65 -9.19
CA LEU A 28 -9.83 6.27 -7.82
C LEU A 28 -10.81 7.25 -7.19
N ARG A 29 -10.65 8.56 -7.42
CA ARG A 29 -11.60 9.58 -6.94
C ARG A 29 -12.97 9.40 -7.59
N GLU A 30 -13.04 9.27 -8.91
CA GLU A 30 -14.28 9.02 -9.66
C GLU A 30 -14.97 7.73 -9.22
N TYR A 31 -14.18 6.66 -8.99
CA TYR A 31 -14.70 5.41 -8.42
C TYR A 31 -15.34 5.65 -7.05
N LEU A 32 -14.68 6.40 -6.16
CA LEU A 32 -15.22 6.70 -4.83
C LEU A 32 -16.49 7.56 -4.89
N GLU A 33 -16.60 8.48 -5.85
CA GLU A 33 -17.83 9.26 -6.09
C GLU A 33 -18.99 8.33 -6.46
N ALA A 34 -18.80 7.48 -7.48
CA ALA A 34 -19.80 6.52 -7.93
C ALA A 34 -20.19 5.52 -6.82
N GLU A 35 -19.20 4.98 -6.11
CA GLU A 35 -19.41 4.04 -5.01
C GLU A 35 -20.15 4.71 -3.83
N TRP A 36 -19.83 5.98 -3.54
CA TRP A 36 -20.51 6.76 -2.52
C TRP A 36 -21.96 7.01 -2.90
N GLU A 37 -22.25 7.43 -4.12
CA GLU A 37 -23.62 7.63 -4.59
C GLU A 37 -24.42 6.32 -4.53
N ALA A 38 -23.83 5.22 -5.02
CA ALA A 38 -24.46 3.90 -5.02
C ALA A 38 -24.83 3.44 -3.60
N LYS A 39 -23.94 3.62 -2.61
CA LYS A 39 -24.11 3.11 -1.24
C LYS A 39 -24.77 4.09 -0.27
N ARG A 40 -24.55 5.39 -0.43
CA ARG A 40 -25.00 6.46 0.49
C ARG A 40 -26.19 7.25 -0.05
N LYS A 41 -26.58 7.05 -1.31
CA LYS A 41 -27.71 7.72 -1.97
C LYS A 41 -27.65 9.26 -1.87
N THR A 42 -26.43 9.79 -1.80
CA THR A 42 -26.11 11.22 -1.74
C THR A 42 -24.91 11.47 -2.64
N CYS A 43 -24.76 12.69 -3.16
CA CYS A 43 -23.58 13.08 -3.91
C CYS A 43 -22.48 13.56 -2.95
N ARG A 44 -21.24 13.11 -3.18
CA ARG A 44 -20.05 13.60 -2.48
C ARG A 44 -18.92 13.72 -3.49
N GLU A 45 -18.41 14.93 -3.64
CA GLU A 45 -17.26 15.21 -4.50
C GLU A 45 -15.95 14.76 -3.84
N PHE A 46 -15.16 13.98 -4.58
CA PHE A 46 -13.78 13.63 -4.25
C PHE A 46 -12.86 14.30 -5.27
N SER A 47 -12.25 15.41 -4.91
CA SER A 47 -11.35 16.18 -5.75
C SER A 47 -9.99 16.37 -5.07
N LYS A 48 -9.07 17.06 -5.76
CA LYS A 48 -7.72 17.29 -5.22
C LYS A 48 -7.73 18.06 -3.90
N SER A 49 -8.71 18.94 -3.68
CA SER A 49 -8.84 19.72 -2.44
C SER A 49 -9.57 18.97 -1.33
N THR A 50 -10.51 18.08 -1.65
CA THR A 50 -11.28 17.32 -0.65
C THR A 50 -10.64 15.99 -0.27
N MET A 51 -9.79 15.43 -1.15
CA MET A 51 -9.02 14.21 -0.92
C MET A 51 -7.67 14.30 -1.65
N GLU A 52 -6.71 14.93 -0.99
CA GLU A 52 -5.34 15.08 -1.51
C GLU A 52 -4.65 13.71 -1.69
N ASP A 53 -3.83 13.61 -2.73
CA ASP A 53 -2.91 12.50 -2.93
C ASP A 53 -1.51 12.84 -2.43
N PHE A 54 -0.87 11.88 -1.75
CA PHE A 54 0.47 12.06 -1.19
C PHE A 54 1.42 10.95 -1.60
N TYR A 55 2.69 11.30 -1.67
CA TYR A 55 3.80 10.39 -1.94
C TYR A 55 4.68 10.32 -0.69
N PRO A 56 4.36 9.45 0.29
CA PRO A 56 5.25 9.21 1.41
C PRO A 56 6.65 8.84 0.93
N ARG A 57 7.67 9.29 1.66
CA ARG A 57 9.06 8.93 1.38
C ARG A 57 9.31 7.52 1.90
N VAL A 58 9.05 6.52 1.07
CA VAL A 58 9.21 5.09 1.41
C VAL A 58 10.58 4.54 1.03
N PRO A 59 11.00 3.36 1.56
CA PRO A 59 12.21 2.69 1.10
C PRO A 59 12.12 2.40 -0.41
N LYS A 60 13.17 2.67 -1.16
CA LYS A 60 13.18 2.56 -2.63
C LYS A 60 13.91 1.31 -3.09
N GLN A 61 13.46 0.73 -4.20
CA GLN A 61 14.18 -0.36 -4.84
C GLN A 61 15.31 0.17 -5.72
N ASN A 62 16.31 -0.68 -5.93
CA ASN A 62 17.50 -0.38 -6.73
C ASN A 62 17.57 -1.19 -8.04
N ASN A 63 16.48 -1.87 -8.42
CA ASN A 63 16.36 -2.68 -9.62
C ASN A 63 14.97 -2.52 -10.25
N ASN A 64 14.71 -3.13 -11.40
CA ASN A 64 13.45 -2.96 -12.15
C ASN A 64 12.45 -4.12 -11.97
N SER A 65 12.73 -5.11 -11.13
CA SER A 65 11.93 -6.34 -11.01
C SER A 65 11.30 -6.56 -9.63
N ASP A 66 11.71 -5.82 -8.61
CA ASP A 66 11.26 -5.99 -7.22
C ASP A 66 10.05 -5.14 -6.82
N CYS A 67 9.38 -4.43 -7.74
CA CYS A 67 8.26 -3.55 -7.37
C CYS A 67 7.11 -4.31 -6.69
N GLY A 68 6.81 -5.53 -7.15
CA GLY A 68 5.86 -6.42 -6.48
C GLY A 68 6.32 -6.85 -5.09
N ILE A 69 7.62 -7.04 -4.87
CA ILE A 69 8.16 -7.40 -3.55
C ILE A 69 8.04 -6.24 -2.56
N TYR A 70 8.32 -5.01 -3.02
CA TYR A 70 8.12 -3.81 -2.20
C TYR A 70 6.64 -3.57 -1.91
N LEU A 71 5.73 -3.79 -2.87
CA LEU A 71 4.28 -3.72 -2.63
C LEU A 71 3.87 -4.65 -1.48
N LEU A 72 4.29 -5.91 -1.53
CA LEU A 72 3.97 -6.88 -0.47
C LEU A 72 4.55 -6.44 0.88
N GLN A 73 5.80 -5.95 0.91
CA GLN A 73 6.40 -5.44 2.15
C GLN A 73 5.70 -4.19 2.68
N TYR A 74 5.24 -3.27 1.82
CA TYR A 74 4.49 -2.08 2.24
C TYR A 74 3.20 -2.49 2.95
N VAL A 75 2.45 -3.41 2.37
CA VAL A 75 1.18 -3.91 2.94
C VAL A 75 1.43 -4.61 4.28
N GLU A 76 2.42 -5.50 4.34
CA GLU A 76 2.77 -6.22 5.57
C GLU A 76 3.19 -5.25 6.69
N THR A 77 4.05 -4.27 6.37
CA THR A 77 4.51 -3.27 7.34
C THR A 77 3.36 -2.36 7.78
N PHE A 78 2.44 -2.01 6.87
CA PHE A 78 1.27 -1.20 7.21
C PHE A 78 0.33 -1.91 8.19
N PHE A 79 0.13 -3.23 8.04
CA PHE A 79 -0.68 -3.99 8.99
C PHE A 79 0.02 -4.17 10.35
N GLN A 80 1.34 -4.29 10.38
CA GLN A 80 2.12 -4.41 11.62
C GLN A 80 2.23 -3.07 12.36
N ASN A 81 2.46 -1.98 11.63
CA ASN A 81 2.64 -0.64 12.16
C ASN A 81 2.01 0.40 11.20
N PRO A 82 0.71 0.68 11.38
CA PRO A 82 -0.03 1.54 10.46
C PRO A 82 0.42 3.01 10.53
N ILE A 83 0.25 3.72 9.42
CA ILE A 83 0.48 5.17 9.37
C ILE A 83 -0.66 5.85 10.13
N ILE A 84 -0.35 6.43 11.29
CA ILE A 84 -1.35 7.09 12.16
C ILE A 84 -1.36 8.61 12.01
N ASN A 85 -0.28 9.21 11.53
CA ASN A 85 -0.14 10.65 11.32
C ASN A 85 0.07 10.96 9.84
N PHE A 86 -0.85 11.72 9.26
CA PHE A 86 -0.88 12.11 7.85
C PHE A 86 -0.44 13.57 7.64
N GLU A 87 0.32 14.12 8.59
CA GLU A 87 0.98 15.41 8.43
C GLU A 87 2.10 15.31 7.39
N LEU A 88 2.16 16.27 6.46
CA LEU A 88 3.12 16.25 5.37
C LEU A 88 4.41 16.99 5.76
N PRO A 89 5.57 16.53 5.31
CA PRO A 89 5.81 15.28 4.57
C PRO A 89 5.74 14.02 5.45
N VAL A 90 5.20 12.92 4.91
CA VAL A 90 5.19 11.62 5.60
C VAL A 90 6.52 10.89 5.34
N HIS A 91 7.34 10.77 6.38
CA HIS A 91 8.66 10.13 6.36
C HIS A 91 8.58 8.66 6.74
N LEU A 92 8.92 7.78 5.80
CA LEU A 92 8.86 6.32 5.93
C LEU A 92 10.14 5.68 5.35
N GLU A 93 11.23 6.42 5.20
CA GLU A 93 12.44 5.95 4.51
C GLU A 93 13.07 4.73 5.21
N GLN A 94 12.78 4.59 6.51
CA GLN A 94 13.21 3.49 7.38
C GLN A 94 12.02 2.66 7.89
N TRP A 95 10.90 2.63 7.16
CA TRP A 95 9.68 1.93 7.60
C TRP A 95 9.91 0.44 7.85
N PHE A 96 10.85 -0.16 7.12
CA PHE A 96 11.35 -1.51 7.33
C PHE A 96 12.83 -1.62 6.94
N PRO A 97 13.58 -2.57 7.51
CA PRO A 97 14.98 -2.75 7.17
C PRO A 97 15.15 -3.46 5.80
N PRO A 98 16.18 -3.13 4.99
CA PRO A 98 16.33 -3.64 3.62
C PRO A 98 16.47 -5.16 3.49
N HIS A 99 16.92 -5.87 4.53
CA HIS A 99 17.08 -7.32 4.48
C HIS A 99 15.73 -8.06 4.36
N LEU A 100 14.62 -7.45 4.80
CA LEU A 100 13.30 -8.07 4.68
C LEU A 100 12.91 -8.25 3.22
N VAL A 101 13.10 -7.23 2.37
CA VAL A 101 12.79 -7.34 0.93
C VAL A 101 13.78 -8.25 0.21
N ARG A 102 15.06 -8.26 0.60
CA ARG A 102 16.10 -9.11 -0.03
C ARG A 102 15.76 -10.60 0.05
N ARG A 103 15.20 -11.06 1.18
CA ARG A 103 14.87 -12.47 1.41
C ARG A 103 13.42 -12.82 1.06
N LYS A 104 12.57 -11.82 0.77
CA LYS A 104 11.13 -12.03 0.66
C LYS A 104 10.74 -12.96 -0.49
N ARG A 105 11.48 -12.97 -1.61
CA ARG A 105 11.24 -13.92 -2.71
C ARG A 105 11.38 -15.38 -2.26
N GLU A 106 12.45 -15.68 -1.54
CA GLU A 106 12.70 -17.02 -0.98
C GLU A 106 11.63 -17.36 0.06
N GLN A 107 11.30 -16.43 0.96
CA GLN A 107 10.25 -16.62 1.97
C GLN A 107 8.88 -16.92 1.34
N ILE A 108 8.50 -16.20 0.27
CA ILE A 108 7.24 -16.44 -0.44
C ILE A 108 7.25 -17.83 -1.08
N ARG A 109 8.35 -18.21 -1.75
CA ARG A 109 8.48 -19.56 -2.36
C ARG A 109 8.35 -20.64 -1.30
N ASP A 110 9.08 -20.52 -0.20
CA ASP A 110 9.11 -21.52 0.85
C ASP A 110 7.74 -21.62 1.54
N LEU A 111 7.05 -20.50 1.75
CA LEU A 111 5.68 -20.47 2.25
C LEU A 111 4.71 -21.19 1.30
N ILE A 112 4.79 -20.95 -0.01
CA ILE A 112 3.93 -21.62 -0.99
C ILE A 112 4.16 -23.13 -0.96
N LEU A 113 5.41 -23.58 -0.94
CA LEU A 113 5.74 -25.01 -0.84
C LEU A 113 5.24 -25.63 0.46
N GLN A 114 5.42 -24.94 1.59
CA GLN A 114 4.91 -25.38 2.88
C GLN A 114 3.38 -25.57 2.85
N LEU A 115 2.64 -24.57 2.37
CA LEU A 115 1.18 -24.62 2.27
C LEU A 115 0.72 -25.76 1.35
N HIS A 116 1.42 -25.98 0.24
CA HIS A 116 1.15 -27.08 -0.68
C HIS A 116 1.25 -28.45 0.00
N PHE A 117 2.34 -28.71 0.75
CA PHE A 117 2.49 -29.98 1.47
C PHE A 117 1.45 -30.15 2.60
N GLN A 118 1.12 -29.06 3.31
CA GLN A 118 0.08 -29.07 4.33
C GLN A 118 -1.29 -29.47 3.76
N GLN A 119 -1.68 -28.88 2.63
CA GLN A 119 -2.95 -29.18 1.96
C GLN A 119 -3.01 -30.64 1.48
N GLN A 120 -1.91 -31.20 0.97
CA GLN A 120 -1.86 -32.61 0.56
C GLN A 120 -1.96 -33.58 1.74
N SER A 121 -1.40 -33.22 2.90
CA SER A 121 -1.49 -34.06 4.11
C SER A 121 -2.90 -34.11 4.71
N GLY A 122 -3.70 -33.05 4.53
CA GLY A 122 -5.09 -32.98 4.98
C GLY A 122 -6.10 -33.75 4.11
N SER A 123 -5.75 -34.07 2.86
CA SER A 123 -6.62 -34.81 1.92
C SER A 123 -6.59 -36.34 2.10
N LYS A 124 -5.86 -36.85 3.09
CA LYS A 124 -5.75 -38.30 3.40
C LYS A 124 -6.63 -38.75 4.59
N SER A 125 -7.70 -38.02 4.91
CA SER A 125 -8.72 -38.45 5.89
C SER A 125 -9.99 -38.90 5.19
#